data_AF-A0A232FN03-F1
#
_entry.id   AF-A0A232FN03-F1
#
_cell.length_a   1.000
_cell.length_b   1.000
_cell.length_c   1.000
_cell.angle_alpha   90.00
_cell.angle_beta   90.00
_cell.angle_gamma   90.00
#
_symmetry.space_group_name_H-M   'P 1'
#
loop_
_entity.id
_entity.type
_entity.pdbx_description
1 polymer ?
#
loop_
_entity_poly.entity_id
_entity_poly.type
_entity_poly.pdbx_seq_one_letter_code
_entity_poly.pdbx_strand_id
1 'polypeptide(L)'
;MLTSCTHQKRLIHEHALFLVRFGAIHHLENSDTWLDVFLIDSETKLKLYEKSAAPFINGHHFLMIDYAFDTPKIKPKESVTRDFRRFSSE
;
A
#
# COMPACT_ATOMS: atom_id res chain seq x y z
N MET A 1 10.87 -1.44 24.02
CA MET A 1 10.73 -0.42 22.97
C MET A 1 11.86 -0.63 21.96
N LEU A 2 11.72 -1.57 21.03
CA LEU A 2 12.75 -1.84 20.03
C LEU A 2 12.66 -0.81 18.89
N THR A 3 13.81 -0.23 18.59
CA THR A 3 14.02 0.90 17.68
C THR A 3 13.75 0.49 16.23
N SER A 4 12.72 1.09 15.60
CA SER A 4 12.67 1.16 14.15
C SER A 4 14.02 1.69 13.63
N CYS A 5 14.61 0.96 12.67
CA CYS A 5 15.91 1.27 12.08
C CYS A 5 15.93 2.74 11.62
N THR A 6 17.01 3.47 11.91
CA THR A 6 17.14 4.91 11.62
C THR A 6 16.79 5.25 10.17
N HIS A 7 17.13 4.35 9.23
CA HIS A 7 16.79 4.48 7.81
C HIS A 7 15.28 4.46 7.53
N GLN A 8 14.53 3.58 8.20
CA GLN A 8 13.09 3.51 8.05
C GLN A 8 12.40 4.75 8.60
N LYS A 9 12.82 5.24 9.76
CA LYS A 9 12.31 6.50 10.34
C LYS A 9 12.56 7.68 9.40
N ARG A 10 13.74 7.72 8.79
CA ARG A 10 14.10 8.75 7.82
C ARG A 10 13.20 8.67 6.58
N LEU A 11 13.01 7.48 6.01
CA LEU A 11 12.12 7.26 4.87
C LEU A 11 10.68 7.73 5.17
N ILE A 12 10.15 7.35 6.34
CA ILE A 12 8.81 7.75 6.79
C ILE A 12 8.69 9.27 6.83
N HIS A 13 9.67 9.94 7.43
CA HIS A 13 9.68 11.39 7.59
C HIS A 13 9.85 12.12 6.24
N GLU A 14 10.81 11.71 5.41
CA GLU A 14 11.13 12.35 4.12
C GLU A 14 9.96 12.27 3.13
N HIS A 15 9.16 11.21 3.18
CA HIS A 15 8.05 10.98 2.26
C HIS A 15 6.67 11.22 2.87
N ALA A 16 6.60 11.78 4.09
CA ALA A 16 5.36 11.99 4.83
C ALA A 16 4.45 10.74 4.87
N LEU A 17 5.07 9.56 5.03
CA LEU A 17 4.37 8.30 5.13
C LEU A 17 3.88 8.06 6.56
N PHE A 18 2.88 7.22 6.71
CA PHE A 18 2.37 6.75 7.98
C PHE A 18 2.65 5.25 8.14
N LEU A 19 3.11 4.86 9.33
CA LEU A 19 3.37 3.46 9.67
C LEU A 19 2.13 2.86 10.34
N VAL A 20 1.55 1.82 9.73
CA VAL A 20 0.46 1.04 10.35
C VAL A 20 1.04 0.15 11.45
N ARG A 21 0.47 0.22 12.67
CA ARG A 21 1.03 -0.43 13.86
C ARG A 21 0.24 -1.68 14.27
N PHE A 22 0.72 -2.86 13.88
CA PHE A 22 0.12 -4.16 14.24
C PHE A 22 0.64 -4.77 15.55
N GLY A 23 1.71 -4.21 16.13
CA GLY A 23 2.43 -4.85 17.22
C GLY A 23 3.27 -6.04 16.73
N ALA A 24 3.53 -7.03 17.60
CA ALA A 24 4.32 -8.23 17.25
C ALA A 24 3.63 -9.01 16.16
N ILE A 25 4.38 -9.35 15.11
CA ILE A 25 3.84 -9.95 13.89
C ILE A 25 4.67 -11.13 13.41
N HIS A 26 5.86 -11.32 13.97
CA HIS A 26 6.67 -12.50 13.75
C HIS A 26 7.17 -13.01 15.09
N HIS A 27 7.02 -14.31 15.32
CA HIS A 27 7.28 -14.97 16.58
C HIS A 27 8.26 -16.12 16.38
N LEU A 28 9.41 -16.02 17.04
CA LEU A 28 10.40 -17.07 17.20
C LEU A 28 10.24 -17.72 18.58
N GLU A 29 10.92 -18.84 18.80
CA GLU A 29 10.84 -19.59 20.06
C GLU A 29 11.08 -18.72 21.31
N ASN A 30 11.98 -17.74 21.22
CA ASN A 30 12.40 -16.92 22.35
C ASN A 30 12.35 -15.41 22.07
N SER A 31 11.72 -14.98 20.97
CA SER A 31 11.67 -13.56 20.61
C SER A 31 10.52 -13.20 19.67
N ASP A 32 10.04 -11.98 19.83
CA ASP A 32 9.03 -11.38 18.96
C ASP A 32 9.67 -10.27 18.14
N THR A 33 9.35 -10.19 16.85
CA THR A 33 9.86 -9.17 15.94
C THR A 33 8.74 -8.43 15.18
N TRP A 34 9.11 -7.26 14.67
CA TRP A 34 8.26 -6.29 13.96
C TRP A 34 8.76 -6.01 12.55
N LEU A 35 9.15 -7.07 11.82
CA LEU A 35 9.89 -6.93 10.57
C LEU A 35 9.00 -6.54 9.38
N ASP A 36 7.76 -7.05 9.32
CA ASP A 36 6.81 -6.70 8.26
C ASP A 36 6.12 -5.37 8.59
N VAL A 37 6.11 -4.44 7.63
CA VAL A 37 5.57 -3.09 7.85
C VAL A 37 4.71 -2.66 6.68
N PHE A 38 3.62 -1.97 6.98
CA PHE A 38 2.83 -1.24 6.00
C PHE A 38 3.08 0.25 6.16
N LEU A 39 3.51 0.89 5.08
CA LEU A 39 3.64 2.35 4.96
C LEU A 39 2.56 2.85 4.01
N ILE A 40 1.78 3.83 4.45
CA ILE A 40 0.67 4.42 3.68
C ILE A 40 0.85 5.93 3.52
N ASP A 41 0.29 6.51 2.47
CA ASP A 41 0.36 7.96 2.21
C ASP A 41 -0.65 8.77 3.02
N SER A 42 -1.71 8.15 3.56
CA SER A 42 -2.71 8.84 4.37
C SER A 42 -3.43 7.92 5.35
N GLU A 43 -3.48 8.31 6.63
CA GLU A 43 -4.28 7.58 7.64
C GLU A 43 -5.78 7.59 7.33
N THR A 44 -6.30 8.63 6.68
CA THR A 44 -7.74 8.74 6.37
C THR A 44 -8.22 7.72 5.32
N LYS A 45 -7.29 7.19 4.52
CA LYS A 45 -7.55 6.16 3.51
C LYS A 45 -7.56 4.75 4.11
N LEU A 46 -6.97 4.54 5.30
CA LEU A 46 -7.01 3.28 6.01
C LEU A 46 -8.39 3.08 6.66
N LYS A 47 -9.13 2.07 6.22
CA LYS A 47 -10.48 1.76 6.74
C LYS A 47 -10.46 0.73 7.85
N LEU A 48 -9.60 -0.28 7.71
CA LEU A 48 -9.40 -1.34 8.68
C LEU A 48 -7.95 -1.82 8.61
N TYR A 49 -7.42 -2.28 9.74
CA TYR A 49 -6.20 -3.07 9.78
C TYR A 49 -6.33 -4.13 10.87
N GLU A 50 -6.00 -5.38 10.54
CA GLU A 50 -6.00 -6.48 11.49
C GLU A 50 -4.89 -7.49 11.20
N LYS A 51 -4.54 -8.27 12.22
CA LYS A 51 -3.64 -9.42 12.09
C LYS A 51 -4.36 -10.68 12.54
N SER A 52 -3.95 -11.83 12.02
CA SER A 52 -4.48 -13.12 12.44
C SER A 52 -4.38 -13.32 13.96
N ALA A 53 -5.32 -14.10 14.54
CA ALA A 53 -5.30 -14.40 15.97
C ALA A 53 -4.07 -15.21 16.40
N ALA A 54 -3.53 -16.03 15.51
CA ALA A 54 -2.32 -16.82 15.74
C ALA A 54 -1.34 -16.68 14.56
N PRO A 55 -0.03 -16.85 14.81
CA PRO A 55 0.96 -16.97 13.75
C PRO A 55 0.68 -18.18 12.86
N PHE A 56 1.10 -18.08 11.60
CA PHE A 56 0.95 -19.15 10.61
C PHE A 56 2.34 -19.62 10.15
N ILE A 57 2.66 -19.48 8.85
CA ILE A 57 3.91 -19.96 8.26
C ILE A 57 5.10 -19.21 8.86
N ASN A 58 6.11 -19.97 9.30
CA ASN A 58 7.38 -19.47 9.85
C ASN A 58 7.19 -18.47 10.99
N GLY A 59 6.14 -18.62 11.80
CA GLY A 59 5.90 -17.72 12.94
C GLY A 59 5.41 -16.32 12.55
N HIS A 60 5.10 -16.05 11.28
CA HIS A 60 4.50 -14.79 10.84
C HIS A 60 2.99 -14.80 11.02
N HIS A 61 2.43 -13.70 11.51
CA HIS A 61 1.01 -13.42 11.42
C HIS A 61 0.63 -13.04 9.98
N PHE A 62 -0.57 -13.42 9.57
CA PHE A 62 -1.19 -12.85 8.39
C PHE A 62 -1.66 -11.43 8.72
N LEU A 63 -1.35 -10.47 7.87
CA LEU A 63 -1.69 -9.06 8.03
C LEU A 63 -2.66 -8.64 6.93
N MET A 64 -3.71 -7.93 7.32
CA MET A 64 -4.71 -7.41 6.40
C MET A 64 -4.92 -5.91 6.63
N ILE A 65 -5.00 -5.17 5.54
CA ILE A 65 -5.46 -3.78 5.53
C ILE A 65 -6.59 -3.63 4.52
N ASP A 66 -7.59 -2.83 4.87
CA ASP A 66 -8.54 -2.28 3.91
C ASP A 66 -8.16 -0.82 3.65
N TYR A 67 -7.84 -0.52 2.39
CA TYR A 67 -7.27 0.76 1.98
C TYR A 67 -8.04 1.36 0.81
N ALA A 68 -8.53 2.58 0.99
CA ALA A 68 -9.27 3.30 -0.03
C ALA A 68 -8.31 3.96 -1.03
N PHE A 69 -8.49 3.63 -2.31
CA PHE A 69 -7.78 4.27 -3.42
C PHE A 69 -8.69 5.24 -4.16
N ASP A 70 -8.17 6.42 -4.48
CA ASP A 70 -8.81 7.30 -5.44
C ASP A 70 -8.64 6.70 -6.84
N THR A 71 -9.73 6.23 -7.43
CA THR A 71 -9.67 5.74 -8.82
C THR A 71 -9.68 6.95 -9.76
N PRO A 72 -8.66 7.13 -10.62
CA PRO A 72 -8.68 8.22 -11.57
C PRO A 72 -9.91 8.10 -12.47
N LYS A 73 -10.65 9.19 -12.64
CA LYS A 73 -11.80 9.23 -13.55
C LYS A 73 -11.31 8.90 -14.97
N ILE A 74 -11.88 7.86 -15.57
CA ILE A 74 -11.63 7.53 -16.97
C ILE A 74 -12.07 8.73 -17.80
N LYS A 75 -11.11 9.45 -18.39
CA LYS A 75 -11.43 10.47 -19.39
C LYS A 75 -11.75 9.74 -20.70
N PRO A 76 -12.90 10.03 -21.35
CA PRO A 76 -13.14 9.51 -22.69
C PRO A 76 -12.00 9.93 -23.59
N LYS A 77 -11.36 8.96 -24.24
CA LYS A 77 -10.28 9.23 -25.19
C LYS A 77 -10.91 9.77 -26.46
N GLU A 78 -10.74 11.06 -26.72
CA GLU A 78 -11.13 11.65 -28.01
C GLU A 78 -10.26 11.04 -29.11
N SER A 79 -10.83 10.13 -29.89
CA SER A 79 -10.19 9.62 -31.10
C SER A 79 -10.68 10.44 -32.30
N VAL A 80 -9.81 11.30 -32.83
CA VAL A 80 -10.06 11.98 -34.09
C VAL A 80 -9.55 11.07 -35.22
N THR A 81 -10.46 10.57 -36.04
CA THR A 81 -10.11 9.78 -37.23
C THR A 81 -10.33 10.63 -38.49
N ARG A 82 -9.38 10.59 -39.43
CA ARG A 82 -9.60 11.17 -40.76
C ARG A 82 -10.46 10.21 -41.58
N ASP A 83 -11.60 10.70 -42.08
CA ASP A 83 -12.44 9.95 -43.01
C ASP A 83 -11.95 10.17 -44.45
N PHE A 84 -11.31 9.14 -45.01
CA PHE A 84 -10.76 9.14 -46.36
C PHE A 84 -11.76 8.65 -47.42
N ARG A 85 -13.05 8.47 -47.09
CA ARG A 85 -14.06 8.06 -48.08
C ARG A 85 -14.58 9.21 -48.95
N ARG A 86 -14.11 10.44 -48.70
CA ARG A 86 -14.50 11.65 -49.44
C ARG A 86 -13.30 12.33 -50.08
N PHE A 87 -12.56 11.60 -50.91
CA PHE A 87 -11.66 12.25 -51.85
C PHE A 87 -12.48 12.74 -53.04
N SER A 88 -12.60 14.05 -53.22
CA SER A 88 -13.03 14.60 -54.51
C SER A 88 -11.83 14.57 -55.45
N SER A 89 -11.95 13.87 -56.57
CA SER A 89 -11.04 14.03 -57.70
C SER A 89 -11.44 15.30 -58.45
N GLU A 90 -10.78 16.41 -58.12
CA GLU A 90 -10.65 17.52 -59.08
C GLU A 90 -9.66 17.14 -60.18
#